data_AF-A0A8T6H638-F1
#
_entry.id   AF-A0A8T6H638-F1
#
_cell.length_a   1.000
_cell.length_b   1.000
_cell.length_c   1.000
_cell.angle_alpha   90.00
_cell.angle_beta   90.00
_cell.angle_gamma   90.00
#
_symmetry.space_group_name_H-M   'P 1'
#
loop_
_entity.id
_entity.type
_entity.pdbx_description
1 polymer ?
#
loop_
_entity_poly.entity_id
_entity_poly.type
_entity_poly.pdbx_seq_one_letter_code
_entity_poly.pdbx_strand_id
1 'polypeptide(L)' 'MSVYELLEQAKSLEQWQQKELIMLLVDHLASQPPKPKRSLRELRGLGKEIWEGVDAQEYINELRGK' A
#
# COMPACT_ATOMS: atom_id res chain seq x y z
N MET A 1 5.79 6.75 17.26
CA MET A 1 6.06 8.18 17.06
C MET A 1 5.01 8.72 16.10
N SER A 2 4.25 9.73 16.51
CA SER A 2 3.22 10.36 15.66
C SER A 2 3.84 11.43 14.74
N VAL A 3 3.15 11.80 13.66
CA VAL A 3 3.59 12.88 12.77
C VAL A 3 3.69 14.22 13.50
N TYR A 4 2.83 14.44 14.50
CA TYR A 4 2.87 15.64 15.33
C TYR A 4 4.10 15.67 16.25
N GLU A 5 4.50 14.53 16.81
CA GLU A 5 5.73 14.43 17.61
C GLU A 5 6.99 14.73 16.77
N LEU A 6 7.02 14.28 15.51
CA LEU A 6 8.11 14.59 14.57
C LEU A 6 8.15 16.08 14.23
N LEU A 7 7.00 16.73 14.10
CA LEU A 7 6.93 18.17 13.82
C LEU A 7 7.49 18.98 15.00
N GLU A 8 7.15 18.60 16.24
CA GLU A 8 7.69 19.27 17.43
C GLU A 8 9.21 19.09 17.56
N GLN A 9 9.73 17.92 17.21
CA GLN A 9 11.18 17.69 17.13
C GLN A 9 11.82 18.54 16.03
N ALA A 10 11.22 18.63 14.84
CA ALA A 10 11.73 19.44 13.75
C ALA A 10 11.76 20.94 14.11
N LYS A 11 10.77 21.43 14.87
CA LYS A 11 10.72 22.82 15.34
C LYS A 11 11.84 23.17 16.33
N SER A 12 12.37 22.19 17.04
CA SER A 12 13.50 22.39 17.98
C SER A 12 14.85 22.59 17.29
N LEU A 13 14.93 22.33 15.98
CA LEU A 13 16.14 22.52 15.18
C LEU A 13 16.35 23.99 14.81
N GLU A 14 17.61 24.36 14.55
CA GLU A 14 17.97 25.65 13.98
C GLU A 14 17.36 25.82 12.57
N GLN A 15 17.08 27.07 12.15
CA GLN A 15 16.43 27.33 10.86
C GLN A 15 17.15 26.69 9.65
N TRP A 16 18.48 26.61 9.68
CA TRP A 16 19.25 25.99 8.60
C TRP A 16 19.06 24.46 8.55
N GLN A 17 18.98 23.82 9.72
CA GLN A 17 18.73 22.38 9.86
C GLN A 17 17.30 22.03 9.44
N GLN A 18 16.33 22.90 9.73
CA GLN A 18 14.96 22.74 9.25
C GLN A 18 14.90 22.74 7.72
N LYS A 19 15.63 23.67 7.07
CA LYS A 19 15.72 23.73 5.61
C LYS A 19 16.40 22.51 5.01
N GLU A 20 17.48 22.05 5.63
CA GLU A 20 18.19 20.84 5.22
C GLU A 20 17.29 19.60 5.35
N LEU A 21 16.56 19.46 6.46
CA LEU A 21 15.60 18.38 6.67
C LEU A 21 14.50 18.39 5.58
N ILE A 22 13.98 19.56 5.22
CA ILE A 22 12.99 19.68 4.14
C ILE A 22 13.58 19.21 2.80
N MET A 23 14.80 19.62 2.46
CA MET A 23 15.46 19.16 1.23
C MET A 23 15.63 17.64 1.21
N LEU A 24 16.13 17.05 2.31
CA LEU A 24 16.31 15.60 2.43
C LEU A 24 14.98 14.84 2.28
N LEU A 25 13.89 15.37 2.84
CA LEU A 25 12.56 14.76 2.70
C LEU A 25 12.04 14.86 1.26
N VAL A 26 12.23 16.01 0.61
CA VAL A 26 11.82 16.19 -0.80
C VAL A 26 12.61 15.24 -1.70
N ASP A 27 13.92 15.14 -1.53
CA ASP A 27 14.78 14.24 -2.30
C ASP A 27 14.40 12.78 -2.06
N HIS A 28 14.13 12.41 -0.80
CA HIS A 28 13.65 11.08 -0.46
C HIS A 28 12.34 10.76 -1.19
N LEU A 29 11.36 11.66 -1.16
CA LEU A 29 10.07 11.48 -1.84
C LEU A 29 10.21 11.42 -3.37
N ALA A 30 11.09 12.23 -3.95
CA ALA A 30 11.36 12.25 -5.39
C ALA A 30 12.09 10.98 -5.87
N SER A 31 12.94 10.40 -5.02
CA SER A 31 13.70 9.18 -5.32
C SER A 31 12.87 7.89 -5.24
N GLN A 32 11.66 7.95 -4.67
CA GLN A 32 10.82 6.75 -4.58
C GLN A 32 10.35 6.37 -5.98
N PRO A 33 10.67 5.15 -6.45
CA PRO A 33 10.16 4.68 -7.73
C PRO A 33 8.63 4.72 -7.68
N PRO A 34 7.96 5.16 -8.76
CA PRO A 34 6.51 5.14 -8.80
C PRO A 34 6.04 3.73 -8.45
N LYS A 35 5.04 3.63 -7.55
CA LYS A 35 4.47 2.33 -7.21
C LYS A 35 4.14 1.61 -8.52
N PRO A 36 4.61 0.37 -8.72
CA PRO A 36 4.35 -0.33 -9.96
C PRO A 36 2.84 -0.39 -10.14
N LYS A 37 2.36 0.00 -11.33
CA LYS A 37 0.95 -0.17 -11.68
C LYS A 37 0.67 -1.67 -11.67
N ARG A 38 0.04 -2.15 -10.60
CA ARG A 38 -0.29 -3.55 -10.43
C ARG A 38 -1.33 -3.93 -11.48
N SER A 39 -1.09 -5.03 -12.19
CA SER A 39 -2.05 -5.58 -13.13
C SER A 39 -2.93 -6.61 -12.42
N LEU A 40 -4.24 -6.62 -12.69
CA LEU A 40 -5.11 -7.73 -12.27
C LEU A 40 -4.62 -9.09 -12.80
N ARG A 41 -3.82 -9.10 -13.86
CA ARG A 41 -3.18 -10.33 -14.39
C ARG A 41 -2.19 -10.96 -13.42
N GLU A 42 -1.66 -10.22 -12.46
CA GLU A 42 -0.81 -10.74 -11.37
C GLU A 42 -1.58 -11.74 -10.48
N LEU A 43 -2.91 -11.66 -10.44
CA LEU A 43 -3.77 -12.56 -9.68
C LEU A 43 -4.24 -13.78 -10.51
N ARG A 44 -3.74 -13.94 -11.74
CA ARG A 44 -4.11 -15.07 -12.59
C ARG A 44 -3.70 -16.38 -11.91
N GLY A 45 -4.68 -17.27 -11.74
CA GLY A 45 -4.44 -18.60 -11.16
C GLY A 45 -4.59 -18.64 -9.63
N LEU A 46 -4.78 -17.49 -8.97
CA LEU A 46 -4.98 -17.42 -7.51
C LEU A 46 -6.12 -18.34 -7.03
N GLY A 47 -7.17 -18.48 -7.84
CA GLY A 47 -8.31 -19.33 -7.50
C GLY A 47 -8.13 -20.82 -7.79
N LYS A 48 -7.11 -21.25 -8.54
CA LYS A 48 -7.07 -22.63 -9.08
C LYS A 48 -7.15 -23.70 -7.99
N GLU A 49 -6.31 -23.56 -6.97
CA GLU A 49 -6.23 -24.50 -5.85
C GLU A 49 -7.36 -24.28 -4.83
N ILE A 50 -7.85 -23.04 -4.71
CA ILE A 50 -8.94 -22.67 -3.78
C ILE A 50 -10.27 -23.27 -4.24
N TRP A 51 -10.51 -23.31 -5.54
CA TRP A 51 -11.74 -23.82 -6.15
C TRP A 51 -11.64 -25.30 -6.55
N GLU A 52 -10.54 -25.97 -6.21
CA GLU A 52 -10.36 -27.39 -6.51
C GLU A 52 -11.36 -28.23 -5.70
N GLY A 53 -12.14 -29.06 -6.39
CA GLY A 53 -13.18 -29.89 -5.76
C GLY A 53 -14.48 -29.16 -5.38
N VAL A 54 -14.57 -27.84 -5.62
CA VAL A 54 -15.82 -27.09 -5.42
C VAL A 54 -16.68 -27.21 -6.68
N ASP A 55 -17.92 -27.70 -6.54
CA ASP A 55 -18.91 -27.65 -7.61
C ASP A 55 -19.40 -26.20 -7.76
N ALA A 56 -19.08 -25.59 -8.90
CA ALA A 56 -19.43 -24.20 -9.17
C ALA A 56 -20.95 -23.97 -9.23
N GLN A 57 -21.72 -24.95 -9.67
CA GLN A 57 -23.16 -24.85 -9.80
C GLN A 57 -23.86 -24.98 -8.44
N GLU A 58 -23.38 -25.88 -7.58
CA GLU A 58 -23.84 -26.03 -6.20
C GLU A 58 -23.58 -24.75 -5.39
N TYR A 59 -22.34 -24.23 -5.43
CA TYR A 59 -21.97 -22.98 -4.77
C TYR A 59 -22.88 -21.80 -5.17
N ILE A 60 -23.23 -21.70 -6.46
CA ILE A 60 -24.14 -20.67 -6.96
C ILE A 60 -25.57 -20.88 -6.45
N ASN A 61 -26.03 -22.12 -6.32
CA ASN A 61 -27.38 -22.42 -5.84
C ASN A 61 -27.53 -22.03 -4.36
N GLU A 62 -26.53 -22.33 -3.52
CA GLU A 62 -26.47 -21.90 -2.12
C GLU A 62 -26.55 -20.38 -1.99
N LEU A 63 -25.78 -19.65 -2.79
CA LEU A 63 -25.80 -18.18 -2.80
C LEU A 63 -27.14 -17.59 -3.25
N ARG A 64 -27.87 -18.30 -4.12
CA ARG A 64 -29.19 -17.88 -4.61
C ARG A 64 -30.33 -18.28 -3.68
N GLY A 65 -30.05 -19.03 -2.61
CA GLY A 65 -31.05 -19.52 -1.67
C GLY A 65 -32.08 -20.45 -2.31
N LYS A 66 -31.68 -21.23 -3.31
CA LYS A 66 -32.53 -22.25 -3.95
C LYS A 66 -32.33 -23.61 -3.31
#